data_AF-A0A524LZ47-F1
#
_entry.id   AF-A0A524LZ47-F1
#
_cell.length_a   1.000
_cell.length_b   1.000
_cell.length_c   1.000
_cell.angle_alpha   90.00
_cell.angle_beta   90.00
_cell.angle_gamma   90.00
#
_symmetry.space_group_name_H-M   'P 1'
#
loop_
_entity.id
_entity.type
_entity.pdbx_description
1 polymer ?
#
loop_
_entity_poly.entity_id
_entity_poly.type
_entity_poly.pdbx_seq_one_letter_code
_entity_poly.pdbx_strand_id
1 'polypeptide(L)'
;MVPTLEMDERVERVLDIDAELPRDYLTPKLMDVVRLFAPFGQQNPPLEFMVRGLTLDEISFMGKEQQHLKLLLGSGKNRWPGVFWNAAAQVNVGFSKGDNVDAIFNLGMNFYNGNESIRLTITDLRRSGDTGSA
;
A
#
# COMPACT_ATOMS: atom_id res chain seq x y z
N MET A 1 8.94 4.75 -46.61
CA MET A 1 7.74 4.78 -45.77
C MET A 1 8.15 4.22 -44.42
N VAL A 2 8.44 5.09 -43.46
CA VAL A 2 8.76 4.67 -42.09
C VAL A 2 7.44 4.39 -41.37
N PRO A 3 7.30 3.29 -40.62
CA PRO A 3 6.12 3.07 -39.81
C PRO A 3 6.13 4.09 -38.67
N THR A 4 5.10 4.93 -38.63
CA THR A 4 4.78 5.80 -37.50
C THR A 4 4.52 4.90 -36.31
N LEU A 5 5.38 4.97 -35.30
CA LEU A 5 5.12 4.40 -33.99
C LEU A 5 4.04 5.26 -33.33
N GLU A 6 2.79 4.81 -33.36
CA GLU A 6 1.74 5.34 -32.50
C GLU A 6 2.11 5.00 -31.05
N MET A 7 2.52 6.01 -30.30
CA MET A 7 2.82 5.86 -28.88
C MET A 7 1.48 5.80 -28.15
N ASP A 8 1.00 4.59 -27.87
CA ASP A 8 -0.17 4.36 -27.02
C ASP A 8 0.12 5.01 -25.66
N GLU A 9 -0.51 6.15 -25.39
CA GLU A 9 -0.30 7.00 -24.20
C GLU A 9 -0.91 6.36 -22.93
N ARG A 10 -0.78 5.04 -22.76
CA ARG A 10 -1.04 4.40 -21.48
C ARG A 10 0.04 4.89 -20.52
N VAL A 11 -0.31 5.93 -19.76
CA VAL A 11 0.48 6.41 -18.64
C VAL A 11 0.51 5.30 -17.59
N GLU A 12 1.45 4.36 -17.73
CA GLU A 12 1.75 3.41 -16.67
C GLU A 12 2.31 4.20 -15.49
N ARG A 13 1.61 4.13 -14.35
CA ARG A 13 2.13 4.69 -13.11
C ARG A 13 3.34 3.84 -12.71
N VAL A 14 4.53 4.41 -12.88
CA VAL A 14 5.76 3.82 -12.36
C VAL A 14 5.82 4.10 -10.87
N LEU A 15 5.74 3.04 -10.06
CA LEU A 15 5.96 3.09 -8.63
C LEU A 15 7.38 2.56 -8.36
N ASP A 16 8.17 3.32 -7.62
CA ASP A 16 9.53 2.95 -7.24
C ASP A 16 9.46 2.20 -5.90
N ILE A 17 9.60 0.88 -5.96
CA ILE A 17 9.52 0.00 -4.79
C ILE A 17 10.94 -0.27 -4.31
N ASP A 18 11.28 0.22 -3.11
CA ASP A 18 12.61 0.02 -2.51
C ASP A 18 12.87 -1.46 -2.17
N ALA A 19 11.85 -2.16 -1.69
CA ALA A 19 11.97 -3.58 -1.35
C ALA A 19 10.63 -4.33 -1.38
N GLU A 20 10.64 -5.51 -1.99
CA GLU A 20 9.59 -6.51 -1.80
C GLU A 20 9.89 -7.35 -0.54
N LEU A 21 8.94 -7.40 0.37
CA LEU A 21 9.06 -8.11 1.64
C LEU A 21 8.12 -9.33 1.66
N PRO A 22 8.60 -10.49 2.12
CA PRO A 22 7.71 -11.60 2.45
C PRO A 22 6.77 -11.17 3.58
N ARG A 23 5.52 -11.64 3.56
CA ARG A 23 4.53 -11.33 4.60
C ARG A 23 5.06 -11.57 6.02
N ASP A 24 5.86 -12.62 6.24
CA ASP A 24 6.42 -12.94 7.55
C ASP A 24 7.39 -11.88 8.11
N TYR A 25 7.90 -10.97 7.26
CA TYR A 25 8.74 -9.84 7.66
C TYR A 25 7.94 -8.62 8.09
N LEU A 26 6.62 -8.60 7.86
CA LEU A 26 5.72 -7.56 8.31
C LEU A 26 5.51 -7.68 9.83
N THR A 27 6.51 -7.17 10.56
CA THR A 27 6.64 -7.20 12.01
C THR A 27 6.94 -5.79 12.52
N PRO A 28 6.65 -5.47 13.79
CA PRO A 28 6.96 -4.15 14.36
C PRO A 28 8.45 -3.76 14.24
N LYS A 29 9.35 -4.76 14.18
CA LYS A 29 10.80 -4.57 13.97
C LYS A 29 11.14 -3.95 12.62
N LEU A 30 10.26 -4.05 11.63
CA LEU A 30 10.45 -3.37 10.34
C LEU A 30 10.53 -1.85 10.53
N MET A 31 9.81 -1.30 11.52
CA MET A 31 9.89 0.13 11.84
C MET A 31 11.27 0.53 12.38
N ASP A 32 11.96 -0.35 13.11
CA ASP A 32 13.32 -0.08 13.58
C ASP A 32 14.28 0.05 12.40
N VAL A 33 14.10 -0.78 11.37
CA VAL A 33 14.86 -0.68 10.12
C VAL A 33 14.55 0.63 9.40
N VAL A 34 13.28 0.97 9.23
CA VAL A 34 12.86 2.23 8.58
C VAL A 34 13.46 3.45 9.31
N ARG A 35 13.52 3.42 10.64
CA ARG A 35 14.12 4.49 11.45
C ARG A 35 15.63 4.66 11.21
N LEU A 36 16.36 3.62 10.77
CA LEU A 36 17.78 3.74 10.42
C LEU A 36 18.01 4.59 9.16
N PHE A 37 17.00 4.69 8.27
CA PHE A 37 17.06 5.51 7.07
C PHE A 37 16.58 6.94 7.29
N ALA A 38 16.12 7.25 8.51
CA ALA A 38 15.83 8.62 8.90
C ALA A 38 17.12 9.45 9.00
N PRO A 39 17.07 10.76 8.74
CA PRO A 39 15.88 11.58 8.53
C PRO A 39 15.32 11.50 7.10
N PHE A 40 13.99 11.44 7.01
CA PHE A 40 13.28 11.58 5.74
C PHE A 40 13.07 13.06 5.41
N GLY A 41 13.10 13.40 4.12
CA GLY A 41 12.94 14.77 3.63
C GLY A 41 12.79 14.81 2.11
N GLN A 42 12.83 16.01 1.53
CA GLN A 42 12.64 16.18 0.09
C GLN A 42 13.67 15.43 -0.77
N GLN A 43 14.87 15.19 -0.23
CA GLN A 43 15.93 14.41 -0.89
C GLN A 43 16.02 12.94 -0.44
N ASN A 44 15.20 12.54 0.53
CA ASN A 44 15.17 11.17 1.07
C ASN A 44 13.70 10.81 1.38
N PRO A 45 12.92 10.41 0.37
CA PRO A 45 11.52 10.06 0.56
C PRO A 45 11.36 8.85 1.50
N PRO A 46 10.18 8.65 2.08
CA PRO A 46 9.89 7.44 2.86
C PRO A 46 10.09 6.19 2.01
N LEU A 47 10.60 5.13 2.64
CA LEU A 47 10.77 3.84 1.96
C LEU A 47 9.41 3.24 1.55
N GLU A 48 9.33 2.80 0.31
CA GLU A 48 8.18 2.15 -0.28
C GLU A 48 8.42 0.62 -0.33
N PHE A 49 7.55 -0.11 0.34
CA PHE A 49 7.62 -1.56 0.46
C PHE A 49 6.46 -2.21 -0.27
N MET A 50 6.71 -3.37 -0.86
CA MET A 50 5.68 -4.22 -1.44
C MET A 50 5.55 -5.51 -0.65
N VAL A 51 4.32 -5.91 -0.33
CA VAL A 51 4.02 -7.25 0.22
C VAL A 51 2.89 -7.87 -0.57
N ARG A 52 3.08 -9.14 -0.95
CA ARG A 52 2.09 -9.90 -1.72
C ARG A 52 1.28 -10.85 -0.85
N GLY A 53 0.03 -11.06 -1.26
CA GLY A 53 -0.86 -12.04 -0.63
C GLY A 53 -1.22 -11.71 0.83
N LEU A 54 -1.40 -10.43 1.14
CA LEU A 54 -1.99 -10.00 2.41
C LEU A 54 -3.50 -10.23 2.36
N THR A 55 -4.11 -10.61 3.48
CA THR A 55 -5.57 -10.76 3.57
C THR A 55 -6.19 -9.42 3.93
N LEU A 56 -7.19 -8.97 3.17
CA LEU A 56 -7.91 -7.75 3.48
C LEU A 56 -9.02 -8.02 4.51
N ASP A 57 -8.70 -7.92 5.79
CA ASP A 57 -9.60 -8.27 6.90
C ASP A 57 -10.77 -7.28 7.02
N GLU A 58 -10.51 -5.98 6.91
CA GLU A 58 -11.52 -4.92 7.06
C GLU A 58 -11.30 -3.76 6.10
N ILE A 59 -12.41 -3.15 5.68
CA ILE A 59 -12.46 -1.92 4.88
C ILE A 59 -13.43 -0.97 5.56
N SER A 60 -13.01 0.27 5.77
CA SER A 60 -13.84 1.34 6.34
C SER A 60 -13.62 2.62 5.55
N PHE A 61 -14.71 3.27 5.14
CA PHE A 61 -14.64 4.55 4.46
C PHE A 61 -14.46 5.69 5.47
N MET A 62 -13.61 6.66 5.14
CA MET A 62 -13.29 7.79 6.00
C MET A 62 -13.20 9.11 5.22
N GLY A 63 -13.28 10.22 5.95
CA GLY A 63 -13.37 11.57 5.40
C GLY A 63 -14.82 12.02 5.22
N LYS A 64 -15.03 13.33 5.09
CA LYS A 64 -16.37 13.92 4.94
C LYS A 64 -17.11 13.39 3.71
N GLU A 65 -16.36 13.18 2.63
CA GLU A 65 -16.89 12.66 1.36
C GLU A 65 -16.70 11.14 1.20
N GLN A 66 -16.26 10.43 2.26
CA GLN A 66 -16.00 8.99 2.24
C GLN A 66 -15.04 8.53 1.13
N GLN A 67 -14.15 9.42 0.67
CA GLN A 67 -13.23 9.16 -0.45
C GLN A 67 -12.00 8.34 -0.05
N HIS A 68 -11.65 8.29 1.23
CA HIS A 68 -10.46 7.59 1.70
C HIS A 68 -10.85 6.32 2.43
N LEU A 69 -9.92 5.35 2.45
CA LEU A 69 -10.14 4.07 3.08
C LEU A 69 -9.20 3.89 4.26
N LYS A 70 -9.76 3.37 5.34
CA LYS A 70 -9.01 2.72 6.41
C LYS A 70 -9.15 1.22 6.19
N LEU A 71 -8.02 0.54 6.09
CA LEU A 71 -7.93 -0.88 5.80
C LEU A 71 -7.30 -1.60 7.00
N LEU A 72 -7.63 -2.87 7.16
CA LEU A 72 -6.92 -3.76 8.07
C LEU A 72 -6.35 -4.91 7.26
N LEU A 73 -5.02 -4.95 7.13
CA LEU A 73 -4.31 -5.95 6.35
C LEU A 73 -3.76 -7.03 7.28
N GLY A 74 -4.19 -8.26 7.06
CA GLY A 74 -3.75 -9.46 7.75
C GLY A 74 -2.55 -10.07 7.05
N SER A 75 -1.45 -10.24 7.79
CA SER A 75 -0.27 -10.98 7.33
C SER A 75 -0.25 -12.44 7.86
N GLY A 76 -1.43 -12.96 8.22
CA GLY A 76 -1.59 -14.26 8.90
C GLY A 76 -1.37 -14.18 10.42
N LYS A 77 -0.23 -13.67 10.88
CA LYS A 77 0.11 -13.58 12.32
C LYS A 77 -0.28 -12.24 12.96
N ASN A 78 -0.14 -11.17 12.20
CA ASN A 78 -0.33 -9.80 12.65
C ASN A 78 -1.35 -9.08 11.78
N ARG A 79 -2.04 -8.10 12.35
CA ARG A 79 -2.95 -7.20 11.64
C ARG A 79 -2.37 -5.80 11.61
N TRP A 80 -2.44 -5.17 10.44
CA TRP A 80 -1.79 -3.91 10.16
C TRP A 80 -2.83 -2.87 9.74
N PRO A 81 -3.04 -1.82 10.55
CA PRO A 81 -3.92 -0.73 10.15
C PRO A 81 -3.27 0.05 9.02
N GLY A 82 -3.97 0.10 7.88
CA GLY A 82 -3.59 0.82 6.69
C GLY A 82 -4.51 2.00 6.41
N VAL A 83 -3.99 3.01 5.73
CA VAL A 83 -4.78 4.10 5.14
C VAL A 83 -4.48 4.16 3.66
N PHE A 84 -5.53 4.17 2.84
CA PHE A 84 -5.43 4.34 1.39
C PHE A 84 -6.22 5.57 0.96
N TRP A 85 -5.50 6.58 0.47
CA TRP A 85 -6.08 7.86 0.09
C TRP A 85 -6.76 7.80 -1.28
N ASN A 86 -7.96 8.36 -1.37
CA ASN A 86 -8.74 8.50 -2.61
C ASN A 86 -9.01 7.16 -3.34
N ALA A 87 -9.17 6.08 -2.58
CA ALA A 87 -9.32 4.73 -3.11
C ALA A 87 -10.73 4.17 -2.99
N ALA A 88 -11.71 4.96 -2.52
CA ALA A 88 -13.08 4.50 -2.32
C ALA A 88 -13.71 3.87 -3.57
N ALA A 89 -13.40 4.41 -4.76
CA ALA A 89 -13.90 3.90 -6.03
C ALA A 89 -13.32 2.52 -6.43
N GLN A 90 -12.21 2.09 -5.82
CA GLN A 90 -11.58 0.80 -6.11
C GLN A 90 -12.21 -0.36 -5.33
N VAL A 91 -12.96 -0.06 -4.27
CA VAL A 91 -13.64 -1.07 -3.45
C VAL A 91 -14.72 -1.76 -4.28
N ASN A 92 -14.73 -3.10 -4.28
CA ASN A 92 -15.59 -3.97 -5.09
C ASN A 92 -15.36 -3.93 -6.61
N VAL A 93 -14.34 -3.19 -7.07
CA VAL A 93 -13.90 -3.21 -8.47
C VAL A 93 -12.53 -3.85 -8.58
N GLY A 94 -11.55 -3.34 -7.83
CA GLY A 94 -10.18 -3.87 -7.79
C GLY A 94 -9.92 -4.81 -6.61
N PHE A 95 -10.58 -4.60 -5.47
CA PHE A 95 -10.43 -5.44 -4.28
C PHE A 95 -11.68 -5.39 -3.39
N SER A 96 -11.96 -6.49 -2.69
CA SER A 96 -13.05 -6.59 -1.72
C SER A 96 -12.55 -7.15 -0.38
N LYS A 97 -13.34 -6.92 0.67
CA LYS A 97 -13.07 -7.50 2.00
C LYS A 97 -13.00 -9.03 1.88
N GLY A 98 -11.97 -9.62 2.46
CA GLY A 98 -11.69 -11.06 2.43
C GLY A 98 -10.82 -11.51 1.26
N ASP A 99 -10.54 -10.65 0.29
CA ASP A 99 -9.59 -10.97 -0.77
C ASP A 99 -8.15 -10.99 -0.26
N ASN A 100 -7.30 -11.74 -0.98
CA ASN A 100 -5.87 -11.58 -0.89
C ASN A 100 -5.43 -10.47 -1.84
N VAL A 101 -4.59 -9.57 -1.33
CA VAL A 101 -4.16 -8.36 -2.02
C VAL A 101 -2.64 -8.24 -1.96
N ASP A 102 -2.05 -7.69 -3.03
CA ASP A 102 -0.70 -7.17 -3.03
C ASP A 102 -0.78 -5.68 -2.69
N ALA A 103 -0.02 -5.26 -1.68
CA ALA A 103 -0.03 -3.89 -1.19
C ALA A 103 1.36 -3.27 -1.37
N ILE A 104 1.37 -2.04 -1.88
CA ILE A 104 2.53 -1.15 -1.90
C ILE A 104 2.27 -0.06 -0.86
N PHE A 105 3.20 0.13 0.07
CA PHE A 105 3.00 1.02 1.20
C PHE A 105 4.30 1.53 1.81
N ASN A 106 4.21 2.68 2.48
CA ASN A 106 5.23 3.14 3.41
C ASN A 106 4.80 2.92 4.86
N LEU A 107 5.78 2.76 5.75
CA LEU A 107 5.54 2.69 7.19
C LEU A 107 5.59 4.09 7.80
N GLY A 108 4.51 4.47 8.49
CA GLY A 108 4.43 5.70 9.26
C GLY A 108 4.16 5.42 10.73
N MET A 109 4.64 6.32 11.59
CA MET A 109 4.20 6.37 12.98
C MET A 109 3.02 7.30 13.14
N ASN A 110 1.96 6.77 13.74
CA ASN A 110 0.81 7.54 14.11
C ASN A 110 0.81 7.72 15.63
N PHE A 111 0.85 8.98 16.06
CA PHE A 111 0.68 9.37 17.46
C PHE A 111 -0.80 9.72 17.66
N TYR A 112 -1.56 8.81 18.25
CA TYR A 112 -2.97 9.07 18.54
C TYR A 112 -3.26 8.75 20.01
N ASN A 113 -3.85 9.73 20.70
CA ASN A 113 -4.20 9.64 22.12
C ASN A 113 -3.03 9.24 23.04
N GLY A 114 -1.83 9.76 22.76
CA GLY A 114 -0.61 9.45 23.53
C GLY A 114 -0.02 8.06 23.28
N ASN A 115 -0.58 7.27 22.36
CA ASN A 115 -0.05 5.96 21.99
C ASN A 115 0.63 6.03 20.62
N GLU A 116 1.85 5.52 20.54
CA GLU A 116 2.58 5.34 19.28
C GLU A 116 2.12 4.03 18.64
N SER A 117 1.59 4.11 17.42
CA SER A 117 1.18 2.93 16.67
C SER A 117 1.69 3.02 15.25
N ILE A 118 2.18 1.89 14.74
CA ILE A 118 2.61 1.77 13.35
C ILE A 118 1.36 1.75 12.48
N ARG A 119 1.37 2.54 11.42
CA ARG A 119 0.32 2.60 10.39
C ARG A 119 0.98 2.46 9.03
N LEU A 120 0.35 1.69 8.15
CA LEU A 120 0.74 1.61 6.76
C LEU A 120 0.04 2.71 5.97
N THR A 121 0.77 3.50 5.19
CA THR A 121 0.16 4.36 4.18
C THR A 121 0.25 3.63 2.86
N ILE A 122 -0.89 3.18 2.36
CA ILE A 122 -0.98 2.41 1.13
C ILE A 122 -0.91 3.38 -0.05
N THR A 123 0.09 3.19 -0.91
CA THR A 123 0.24 3.91 -2.17
C THR A 123 -0.60 3.24 -3.25
N ASP A 124 -0.57 1.90 -3.29
CA ASP A 124 -1.33 1.10 -4.25
C ASP A 124 -1.75 -0.24 -3.65
N LEU A 125 -2.90 -0.75 -4.10
CA LEU A 125 -3.47 -2.01 -3.63
C LEU A 125 -4.17 -2.72 -4.79
N ARG A 126 -3.79 -3.97 -5.03
CA ARG A 126 -4.40 -4.80 -6.08
C ARG A 126 -4.72 -6.19 -5.55
N ARG A 127 -5.65 -6.89 -6.19
CA ARG A 127 -5.92 -8.29 -5.86
C ARG A 127 -4.71 -9.17 -6.23
N SER A 128 -4.31 -10.03 -5.31
CA SER A 128 -3.20 -10.96 -5.52
C SER A 128 -3.62 -12.01 -6.54
N GLY A 129 -2.82 -12.17 -7.61
CA GLY A 129 -3.15 -13.04 -8.74
C GLY A 129 -3.79 -12.32 -9.93
N ASP A 130 -4.14 -11.04 -9.81
CA ASP A 130 -4.47 -10.17 -10.95
C ASP A 130 -3.15 -9.77 -11.65
N THR A 131 -2.55 -10.75 -12.32
CA THR A 131 -1.46 -10.48 -13.28
C THR A 131 -2.18 -9.95 -14.50
N GLY A 132 -2.17 -8.64 -14.70
CA GLY A 132 -2.92 -7.94 -15.74
C GLY A 132 -3.01 -8.76 -17.03
N SER A 133 -4.17 -9.40 -17.21
CA SER A 133 -4.51 -10.06 -18.46
C SER A 133 -5.19 -9.02 -19.34
N ALA A 134 -4.39 -8.24 -20.07
CA ALA A 134 -4.72 -7.68 -21.38
C ALA A 134 -3.55 -6.84 -21.93
#